data_AF-A0AAW5JKJ6-F1
#
_entry.id   AF-A0AAW5JKJ6-F1
#
_cell.length_a   1.000
_cell.length_b   1.000
_cell.length_c   1.000
_cell.angle_alpha   90.00
_cell.angle_beta   90.00
_cell.angle_gamma   90.00
#
_symmetry.space_group_name_H-M   'P 1'
#
loop_
_entity.id
_entity.type
_entity.pdbx_description
1 polymer ?
#
loop_
_entity_poly.entity_id
_entity_poly.type
_entity_poly.pdbx_seq_one_letter_code
_entity_poly.pdbx_strand_id
1 'polypeptide(L)'
;MKQKSFSSATLLTGVAAFIVFLVAACAAYYTTAGVFVTAQIAAVYAVLGALGALALLFRRKLFALFFYVGCVLGWLSGNFVGGLEGDFAPTAGLICTFGLILLFAVLGGVLEWKAFRRRRRKEQARLERQQKEDAAREEQLIAQQAAKAGAQQTSPSVPGQEAPAAQPPEDDQAAERSF
;
A
#
# COMPACT_ATOMS: atom_id res chain seq x y z
N MET A 1 11.85 10.92 8.68
CA MET A 1 10.89 10.53 7.62
C MET A 1 11.68 10.02 6.41
N LYS A 2 11.74 8.71 6.16
CA LYS A 2 12.44 8.18 4.97
C LYS A 2 11.61 8.54 3.74
N GLN A 3 12.07 9.52 2.95
CA GLN A 3 11.51 9.78 1.63
C GLN A 3 11.57 8.46 0.85
N LYS A 4 10.40 7.89 0.52
CA LYS A 4 10.32 6.82 -0.47
C LYS A 4 10.80 7.45 -1.77
N SER A 5 12.07 7.23 -2.11
CA SER A 5 12.61 7.63 -3.39
C SER A 5 11.63 7.14 -4.46
N PHE A 6 11.28 8.04 -5.37
CA PHE A 6 10.64 7.65 -6.61
C PHE A 6 11.48 6.52 -7.18
N SER A 7 10.93 5.30 -7.20
CA SER A 7 11.71 4.14 -7.63
C SER A 7 12.05 4.35 -9.09
N SER A 8 13.35 4.43 -9.43
CA SER A 8 13.83 4.67 -10.79
C SER A 8 13.21 3.70 -11.79
N ALA A 9 12.88 2.48 -11.35
CA ALA A 9 12.15 1.49 -12.15
C ALA A 9 10.73 1.94 -12.53
N THR A 10 10.00 2.61 -11.62
CA THR A 10 8.65 3.14 -11.91
C THR A 10 8.74 4.31 -12.89
N LEU A 11 9.75 5.17 -12.73
CA LEU A 11 10.04 6.25 -13.67
C LEU A 11 10.34 5.71 -15.06
N LEU A 12 11.25 4.73 -15.16
CA LEU A 12 11.64 4.10 -16.42
C LEU A 12 10.45 3.42 -17.10
N THR A 13 9.59 2.76 -16.32
CA THR A 13 8.35 2.16 -16.83
C THR A 13 7.38 3.21 -17.38
N GLY A 14 7.21 4.34 -16.67
CA GLY A 14 6.35 5.44 -17.12
C GLY A 14 6.86 6.08 -18.41
N VAL A 15 8.17 6.33 -18.50
CA VAL A 15 8.81 6.87 -19.72
C VAL A 15 8.71 5.89 -20.88
N ALA A 16 8.97 4.60 -20.66
CA ALA A 16 8.82 3.58 -21.69
C ALA A 16 7.37 3.51 -22.20
N ALA A 17 6.38 3.50 -21.30
CA ALA A 17 4.97 3.51 -21.68
C ALA A 17 4.58 4.76 -22.47
N PHE A 18 5.10 5.93 -22.09
CA PHE A 18 4.89 7.18 -22.82
C PHE A 18 5.43 7.13 -24.25
N ILE A 19 6.70 6.68 -24.40
CA ILE A 19 7.35 6.58 -25.72
C ILE A 19 6.60 5.57 -26.60
N VAL A 20 6.30 4.38 -26.06
CA VAL A 20 5.55 3.34 -26.79
C VAL A 20 4.19 3.86 -27.23
N PHE A 21 3.48 4.58 -26.37
CA PHE A 21 2.19 5.18 -26.72
C PHE A 21 2.32 6.22 -27.83
N LEU A 22 3.29 7.14 -27.72
CA LEU A 22 3.52 8.15 -28.76
C LEU A 22 3.85 7.53 -30.12
N VAL A 23 4.77 6.56 -30.14
CA VAL A 23 5.16 5.86 -31.37
C VAL A 23 3.95 5.15 -31.96
N ALA A 24 3.18 4.42 -31.14
CA ALA A 24 1.99 3.71 -31.60
C ALA A 24 0.89 4.66 -32.11
N ALA A 25 0.63 5.76 -31.43
CA ALA A 25 -0.38 6.74 -31.83
C ALA A 25 0.00 7.45 -33.13
N CYS A 26 1.26 7.87 -33.26
CA CYS A 26 1.76 8.49 -34.50
C CYS A 26 1.76 7.50 -35.67
N ALA A 27 2.17 6.25 -35.44
CA ALA A 27 2.13 5.21 -36.46
C ALA A 27 0.69 4.90 -36.91
N ALA A 28 -0.24 4.77 -35.96
CA ALA A 28 -1.65 4.56 -36.25
C ALA A 28 -2.24 5.70 -37.09
N TYR A 29 -1.95 6.96 -36.72
CA TYR A 29 -2.37 8.13 -37.49
C TYR A 29 -1.80 8.11 -38.91
N TYR A 30 -0.51 7.80 -39.07
CA TYR A 30 0.11 7.71 -40.38
C TYR A 30 -0.54 6.64 -41.25
N THR A 31 -0.87 5.47 -40.67
CA THR A 31 -1.53 4.39 -41.42
C THR A 31 -2.96 4.71 -41.86
N THR A 32 -3.70 5.54 -41.11
CA THR A 32 -5.09 5.88 -41.44
C THR A 32 -5.21 7.15 -42.29
N ALA A 33 -4.41 8.17 -42.01
CA ALA A 33 -4.49 9.46 -42.70
C ALA A 33 -3.53 9.57 -43.90
N GLY A 34 -2.52 8.70 -44.01
CA GLY A 34 -1.51 8.73 -45.08
C GLY A 34 -0.56 9.94 -45.04
N VAL A 35 -0.67 10.78 -44.00
CA VAL A 35 0.12 12.00 -43.81
C VAL A 35 0.76 12.02 -42.43
N PHE A 36 1.87 12.75 -42.31
CA PHE A 36 2.53 12.94 -41.01
C PHE A 36 1.64 13.73 -40.05
N VAL A 37 1.77 13.40 -38.76
CA VAL A 37 1.03 14.03 -37.66
C VAL A 37 1.33 15.53 -37.61
N THR A 38 0.30 16.36 -37.56
CA THR A 38 0.45 17.81 -37.39
C THR A 38 0.83 18.14 -35.93
N ALA A 39 1.42 19.31 -35.70
CA ALA A 39 1.83 19.73 -34.35
C ALA A 39 0.67 19.72 -33.33
N GLN A 40 -0.55 20.06 -33.76
CA GLN A 40 -1.73 20.05 -32.90
C GLN A 40 -2.12 18.63 -32.47
N ILE A 41 -2.14 17.68 -33.41
CA ILE A 41 -2.50 16.28 -33.11
C ILE A 41 -1.40 15.61 -32.29
N ALA A 42 -0.13 15.92 -32.59
CA ALA A 42 1.01 15.46 -31.80
C ALA A 42 0.91 15.93 -30.33
N ALA A 43 0.49 17.19 -30.11
CA ALA A 43 0.27 17.71 -28.76
C ALA A 43 -0.84 16.94 -28.03
N VAL A 44 -1.94 16.58 -28.72
CA VAL A 44 -3.02 15.77 -28.13
C VAL A 44 -2.51 14.39 -27.71
N TYR A 45 -1.76 13.70 -28.58
CA TYR A 45 -1.17 12.41 -28.23
C TYR A 45 -0.14 12.50 -27.12
N ALA A 46 0.66 13.57 -27.08
CA ALA A 46 1.60 13.81 -26.00
C ALA A 46 0.86 14.02 -24.67
N VAL A 47 -0.22 14.80 -24.64
CA VAL A 47 -1.02 15.00 -23.43
C VAL A 47 -1.67 13.68 -22.99
N LEU A 48 -2.30 12.93 -23.90
CA LEU A 48 -2.90 11.64 -23.58
C LEU A 48 -1.87 10.63 -23.08
N GLY A 49 -0.73 10.51 -23.76
CA GLY A 49 0.38 9.65 -23.34
C GLY A 49 0.91 10.04 -21.97
N ALA A 50 1.08 11.34 -21.71
CA ALA A 50 1.57 11.85 -20.45
C ALA A 50 0.59 11.57 -19.31
N LEU A 51 -0.72 11.71 -19.53
CA LEU A 51 -1.75 11.36 -18.54
C LEU A 51 -1.70 9.87 -18.16
N GLY A 52 -1.57 8.99 -19.16
CA GLY A 52 -1.42 7.54 -18.92
C GLY A 52 -0.13 7.20 -18.17
N ALA A 53 0.98 7.81 -18.56
CA ALA A 53 2.29 7.59 -17.92
C ALA A 53 2.30 8.14 -16.49
N LEU A 54 1.71 9.31 -16.26
CA LEU A 54 1.59 9.91 -14.93
C LEU A 54 0.77 9.03 -13.99
N ALA A 55 -0.29 8.39 -14.49
CA ALA A 55 -1.04 7.42 -13.70
C ALA A 55 -0.20 6.18 -13.31
N LEU A 56 0.68 5.70 -14.18
CA LEU A 56 1.63 4.64 -13.85
C LEU A 56 2.64 5.08 -12.77
N LEU A 57 3.12 6.33 -12.84
CA LEU A 57 4.01 6.90 -11.82
C LEU A 57 3.35 6.95 -10.44
N PHE A 58 2.06 7.27 -10.37
CA PHE A 58 1.27 7.21 -9.14
C PHE A 58 0.91 5.78 -8.69
N ARG A 59 1.50 4.75 -9.32
CA ARG A 59 1.22 3.31 -9.10
C ARG A 59 -0.25 2.95 -9.31
N ARG A 60 -1.01 3.77 -10.05
CA ARG A 60 -2.42 3.52 -10.37
C ARG A 60 -2.54 2.61 -11.59
N LYS A 61 -2.01 1.39 -11.47
CA LYS A 61 -1.86 0.44 -12.59
C LYS A 61 -3.20 0.10 -13.24
N LEU A 62 -4.27 -0.02 -12.46
CA LEU A 62 -5.60 -0.32 -13.00
C LEU A 62 -6.14 0.85 -13.82
N PHE A 63 -6.06 2.07 -13.30
CA PHE A 63 -6.48 3.26 -14.04
C PHE A 63 -5.71 3.38 -15.36
N ALA A 64 -4.38 3.27 -15.32
CA ALA A 64 -3.56 3.37 -16.52
C ALA A 64 -3.93 2.31 -17.56
N LEU A 65 -4.16 1.07 -17.13
CA LEU A 65 -4.57 -0.02 -18.03
C LEU A 65 -5.91 0.30 -18.72
N PHE A 66 -6.94 0.67 -17.95
CA PHE A 66 -8.23 1.03 -18.54
C PHE A 66 -8.14 2.27 -19.42
N PHE A 67 -7.37 3.28 -19.02
CA PHE A 67 -7.16 4.50 -19.79
C PHE A 67 -6.54 4.21 -21.17
N TYR A 68 -5.46 3.42 -21.23
CA TYR A 68 -4.84 3.06 -22.51
C TYR A 68 -5.76 2.19 -23.38
N VAL A 69 -6.51 1.26 -22.77
CA VAL A 69 -7.56 0.50 -23.49
C VAL A 69 -8.62 1.45 -24.06
N GLY A 70 -9.03 2.46 -23.30
CA GLY A 70 -9.91 3.53 -23.75
C GLY A 70 -9.35 4.33 -24.93
N CYS A 71 -8.05 4.64 -24.93
CA CYS A 71 -7.39 5.30 -26.06
C CYS A 71 -7.43 4.44 -27.34
N VAL A 72 -7.15 3.13 -27.23
CA VAL A 72 -7.18 2.22 -28.38
C VAL A 72 -8.61 2.03 -28.90
N LEU A 73 -9.57 1.77 -28.01
CA LEU A 73 -10.97 1.60 -28.38
C LEU A 73 -11.57 2.88 -28.94
N GLY A 74 -11.28 4.02 -28.31
CA GLY A 74 -11.71 5.33 -28.77
C GLY A 74 -11.17 5.65 -30.16
N TRP A 75 -9.89 5.35 -30.43
CA TRP A 75 -9.32 5.50 -31.77
C TRP A 75 -10.03 4.62 -32.81
N LEU A 76 -10.20 3.33 -32.51
CA LEU A 76 -10.84 2.37 -33.42
C LEU A 76 -12.29 2.76 -33.73
N SER A 77 -13.09 3.03 -32.70
CA SER A 77 -14.49 3.41 -32.86
C SER A 77 -14.64 4.79 -33.49
N GLY A 78 -13.76 5.73 -33.14
CA GLY A 78 -13.73 7.07 -33.70
C GLY A 78 -13.41 7.08 -35.18
N ASN A 79 -12.42 6.29 -35.60
CA ASN A 79 -12.08 6.14 -37.02
C ASN A 79 -13.21 5.46 -37.80
N PHE A 80 -13.88 4.47 -37.19
CA PHE A 80 -15.03 3.80 -37.82
C PHE A 80 -16.22 4.75 -37.98
N VAL A 81 -16.64 5.44 -36.91
CA VAL A 81 -17.78 6.37 -36.95
C VAL A 81 -17.47 7.60 -37.79
N GLY A 82 -16.23 8.09 -37.74
CA GLY A 82 -15.76 9.22 -38.53
C GLY A 82 -15.67 8.96 -40.03
N GLY A 83 -15.54 7.68 -40.44
CA GLY A 83 -15.52 7.26 -41.83
C GLY A 83 -16.89 6.96 -42.44
N LEU A 84 -17.97 7.10 -41.66
CA LEU A 84 -19.34 6.92 -42.18
C LEU A 84 -19.75 8.09 -43.08
N GLU A 85 -20.65 7.84 -44.03
CA GLU A 85 -21.22 8.90 -44.86
C GLU A 85 -22.17 9.76 -44.02
N GLY A 86 -21.85 11.05 -43.90
CA GLY A 86 -22.69 12.06 -43.26
C GLY A 86 -21.89 13.25 -42.76
N ASP A 87 -22.46 14.45 -42.86
CA ASP A 87 -21.81 15.70 -42.40
C ASP A 87 -21.46 15.67 -40.90
N PHE A 88 -22.22 14.91 -40.11
CA PHE A 88 -21.98 14.72 -38.69
C PHE A 88 -20.98 13.60 -38.36
N ALA A 89 -20.59 12.75 -39.31
CA ALA A 89 -19.69 11.62 -39.08
C ALA A 89 -18.35 12.03 -38.45
N PRO A 90 -17.60 13.04 -38.95
CA PRO A 90 -16.32 13.43 -38.33
C PRO A 90 -16.48 13.94 -36.89
N THR A 91 -17.54 14.69 -36.61
CA THR A 91 -17.84 15.18 -35.26
C THR A 91 -18.25 14.03 -34.33
N ALA A 92 -19.07 13.11 -34.81
CA ALA A 92 -19.47 11.92 -34.07
C ALA A 92 -18.28 10.98 -33.78
N GLY A 93 -17.33 10.87 -34.71
CA GLY A 93 -16.07 10.15 -34.53
C GLY A 93 -15.24 10.72 -33.38
N LEU A 94 -15.10 12.05 -33.31
CA LEU A 94 -14.41 12.72 -32.19
C LEU A 94 -15.12 12.50 -30.85
N ILE A 95 -16.45 12.65 -30.83
CA ILE A 95 -17.25 12.42 -29.62
C ILE A 95 -17.10 10.97 -29.16
N CYS A 96 -17.14 10.01 -30.07
CA CYS A 96 -16.95 8.60 -29.76
C CYS A 96 -15.55 8.34 -29.19
N THR A 97 -14.52 8.92 -29.81
CA THR A 97 -13.11 8.78 -29.38
C THR A 97 -12.94 9.26 -27.93
N PHE A 98 -13.26 10.52 -27.66
CA PHE A 98 -13.09 11.10 -26.33
C PHE A 98 -14.09 10.56 -25.32
N GLY A 99 -15.30 10.21 -25.76
CA GLY A 99 -16.33 9.59 -24.94
C GLY A 99 -15.88 8.22 -24.40
N LEU A 100 -15.30 7.36 -25.23
CA LEU A 100 -14.77 6.07 -24.79
C LEU A 100 -13.54 6.23 -23.89
N ILE A 101 -12.62 7.14 -24.23
CA ILE A 101 -11.47 7.45 -23.39
C ILE A 101 -11.94 7.88 -21.99
N LEU A 102 -12.92 8.78 -21.91
CA LEU A 102 -13.46 9.27 -20.65
C LEU A 102 -14.18 8.15 -19.88
N LEU A 103 -15.03 7.37 -20.55
CA LEU A 103 -15.76 6.26 -19.95
C LEU A 103 -14.80 5.26 -19.29
N PHE A 104 -13.77 4.84 -20.04
CA PHE A 104 -12.76 3.92 -19.54
C PHE A 104 -11.87 4.54 -18.46
N ALA A 105 -11.54 5.82 -18.54
CA ALA A 105 -10.84 6.54 -17.48
C ALA A 105 -11.64 6.52 -16.16
N VAL A 106 -12.96 6.77 -16.23
CA VAL A 106 -13.86 6.73 -15.07
C VAL A 106 -13.96 5.31 -14.51
N LEU A 107 -14.16 4.30 -15.37
CA LEU A 107 -14.16 2.88 -14.96
C LEU A 107 -12.86 2.48 -14.26
N GLY A 108 -11.72 2.82 -14.85
CA GLY A 108 -10.40 2.61 -14.27
C GLY A 108 -10.26 3.26 -12.90
N GLY A 109 -10.74 4.50 -12.75
CA GLY A 109 -10.73 5.26 -11.50
C GLY A 109 -11.62 4.65 -10.42
N VAL A 110 -12.84 4.22 -10.77
CA VAL A 110 -13.77 3.57 -9.84
C VAL A 110 -13.24 2.22 -9.36
N LEU A 111 -12.61 1.44 -10.25
CA LEU A 111 -12.02 0.15 -9.89
C LEU A 111 -10.78 0.33 -9.01
N GLU A 112 -9.91 1.30 -9.32
CA GLU A 112 -8.82 1.73 -8.44
C GLU A 112 -9.33 2.12 -7.06
N TRP A 113 -10.38 2.94 -7.00
CA TRP A 113 -10.99 3.38 -5.75
C TRP A 113 -11.55 2.21 -4.94
N LYS A 114 -12.27 1.28 -5.59
CA LYS A 114 -12.76 0.05 -4.95
C LYS A 114 -11.61 -0.83 -4.46
N ALA A 115 -10.54 -0.99 -5.24
CA ALA A 115 -9.36 -1.77 -4.85
C ALA A 115 -8.63 -1.13 -3.67
N PHE A 116 -8.48 0.19 -3.68
CA PHE A 116 -7.90 0.97 -2.59
C PHE A 116 -8.73 0.85 -1.30
N ARG A 117 -10.06 0.99 -1.40
CA ARG A 117 -10.98 0.85 -0.27
C ARG A 117 -10.93 -0.56 0.32
N ARG A 118 -10.82 -1.60 -0.53
CA ARG A 118 -10.62 -2.99 -0.08
C ARG A 118 -9.28 -3.19 0.63
N ARG A 119 -8.19 -2.59 0.13
CA ARG A 119 -6.87 -2.66 0.78
C ARG A 119 -6.89 -2.00 2.16
N ARG A 120 -7.47 -0.79 2.27
CA ARG A 120 -7.64 -0.10 3.55
C ARG A 120 -8.41 -0.93 4.57
N ARG A 121 -9.53 -1.55 4.16
CA ARG A 121 -10.31 -2.43 5.06
C ARG A 121 -9.51 -3.65 5.54
N LYS A 122 -8.69 -4.24 4.65
CA LYS A 122 -7.83 -5.38 5.02
C LYS A 122 -6.67 -4.98 5.93
N GLU A 123 -6.09 -3.80 5.73
CA GLU A 123 -5.04 -3.27 6.61
C GLU A 123 -5.59 -2.95 7.99
N GLN A 124 -6.77 -2.33 8.08
CA GLN A 124 -7.45 -2.08 9.35
C GLN A 124 -7.75 -3.39 10.10
N ALA A 125 -8.29 -4.41 9.42
CA ALA A 125 -8.55 -5.70 10.03
C ALA A 125 -7.28 -6.45 10.50
N ARG A 126 -6.12 -6.20 9.87
CA ARG A 126 -4.83 -6.76 10.31
C ARG A 126 -4.29 -6.04 11.54
N LEU A 127 -4.43 -4.72 11.57
CA LEU A 127 -4.03 -3.91 12.73
C LEU A 127 -4.89 -4.22 13.96
N GLU A 128 -6.20 -4.40 13.80
CA GLU A 128 -7.09 -4.82 14.90
C GLU A 128 -6.74 -6.22 15.43
N ARG A 129 -6.29 -7.15 14.57
CA ARG A 129 -5.83 -8.46 15.02
C ARG A 129 -4.52 -8.37 15.81
N GLN A 130 -3.57 -7.57 15.33
CA GLN A 130 -2.32 -7.33 16.06
C GLN A 130 -2.58 -6.68 17.42
N GLN A 131 -3.44 -5.66 17.48
CA GLN A 131 -3.82 -5.04 18.75
C GLN A 131 -4.51 -6.01 19.72
N LYS A 132 -5.35 -6.94 19.22
CA LYS A 132 -5.97 -7.96 20.07
C LYS A 132 -4.96 -8.98 20.60
N GLU A 133 -3.99 -9.39 19.78
CA GLU A 133 -2.92 -10.29 20.21
C GLU A 133 -1.98 -9.63 21.22
N ASP A 134 -1.65 -8.34 21.01
CA ASP A 134 -0.83 -7.56 21.94
C ASP A 134 -1.57 -7.32 23.26
N ALA A 135 -2.85 -6.95 23.23
CA ALA A 135 -3.67 -6.80 24.44
C ALA A 135 -3.81 -8.11 25.22
N ALA A 136 -4.02 -9.24 24.54
CA ALA A 136 -4.09 -10.56 25.19
C ALA A 136 -2.74 -10.98 25.80
N ARG A 137 -1.62 -10.61 25.17
CA ARG A 137 -0.28 -10.84 25.74
C ARG A 137 -0.04 -9.97 26.98
N GLU A 138 -0.45 -8.71 26.96
CA GLU A 138 -0.36 -7.83 28.12
C GLU A 138 -1.22 -8.34 29.29
N GLU A 139 -2.46 -8.79 29.04
CA GLU A 139 -3.29 -9.42 30.07
C GLU A 139 -2.66 -10.69 30.65
N GLN A 140 -2.05 -11.54 29.81
CA GLN A 140 -1.34 -12.72 30.29
C GLN A 140 -0.11 -12.37 31.15
N LEU A 141 0.64 -11.33 30.77
CA LEU A 141 1.77 -10.85 31.56
C LEU A 141 1.33 -10.28 32.91
N ILE A 142 0.23 -9.51 32.94
CA ILE A 142 -0.37 -8.97 34.18
C ILE A 142 -0.88 -10.10 35.07
N ALA A 143 -1.59 -11.09 34.50
CA ALA A 143 -2.07 -12.26 35.25
C ALA A 143 -0.91 -13.10 35.81
N GLN A 144 0.18 -13.25 35.04
CA GLN A 144 1.36 -13.98 35.48
C GLN A 144 2.15 -13.22 36.55
N GLN A 145 2.19 -11.89 36.49
CA GLN A 145 2.73 -11.03 37.55
C GLN A 145 1.88 -11.08 38.82
N ALA A 146 0.55 -11.06 38.70
CA ALA A 146 -0.37 -11.21 39.83
C ALA A 146 -0.27 -12.60 40.48
N ALA A 147 -0.11 -13.67 39.68
CA ALA A 147 0.12 -15.01 40.21
C ALA A 147 1.47 -15.14 40.94
N LYS A 148 2.53 -14.50 40.43
CA LYS A 148 3.83 -14.43 41.11
C LYS A 148 3.76 -13.59 42.40
N ALA A 149 3.05 -12.47 42.40
CA ALA A 149 2.85 -11.65 43.59
C ALA A 149 2.00 -12.37 44.66
N GLY A 150 0.97 -13.12 44.26
CA GLY A 150 0.15 -13.96 45.14
C GLY A 150 0.92 -15.15 45.73
N ALA A 151 1.80 -15.78 44.94
CA ALA A 151 2.70 -16.83 45.44
C ALA A 151 3.73 -16.29 46.46
N GLN A 152 4.07 -15.00 46.38
CA GLN A 152 4.99 -14.35 47.33
C GLN A 152 4.28 -13.87 48.61
N GLN A 153 2.96 -13.70 48.59
CA GLN A 153 2.12 -13.45 49.78
C GLN A 153 1.66 -14.74 50.49
N THR A 154 1.87 -15.91 49.88
CA THR A 154 1.56 -17.22 50.47
C THR A 154 2.84 -18.02 50.76
N SER A 155 3.84 -17.38 51.37
CA SER A 155 4.81 -18.13 52.18
C SER A 155 4.06 -18.72 53.38
N PRO A 156 4.06 -20.05 53.58
CA PRO A 156 3.37 -20.64 54.71
C PRO A 156 4.08 -20.24 56.00
N SER A 157 3.34 -19.55 56.86
CA SER A 157 3.60 -19.48 58.28
C SER A 157 3.76 -20.89 58.83
N VAL A 158 5.00 -21.28 59.11
CA VAL A 158 5.31 -22.51 59.86
C VAL A 158 4.83 -22.29 61.30
N PRO A 159 3.84 -23.06 61.80
CA PRO A 159 3.47 -23.04 63.20
C PRO A 159 4.37 -24.00 63.96
N GLY A 160 5.14 -23.47 64.90
CA GLY A 160 5.83 -24.27 65.91
C GLY A 160 7.34 -24.34 65.70
N GLN A 161 8.04 -23.40 66.33
CA GLN A 161 9.23 -23.78 67.08
C GLN A 161 9.33 -22.83 68.28
N GLU A 162 9.16 -23.43 69.46
CA GLU A 162 9.23 -22.80 70.77
C GLU A 162 10.49 -21.97 70.95
N ALA A 163 10.35 -20.87 71.68
CA ALA A 163 11.45 -20.22 72.36
C ALA A 163 12.09 -21.19 73.37
N PRO A 164 13.42 -21.18 73.50
CA PRO A 164 14.02 -21.16 74.83
C PRO A 164 14.93 -19.93 74.95
N ALA A 165 14.57 -18.99 75.82
CA ALA A 165 14.96 -18.98 77.24
C ALA A 165 16.42 -18.53 77.42
N ALA A 166 16.55 -17.37 78.05
CA ALA A 166 17.79 -16.72 78.41
C ALA A 166 18.54 -17.42 79.56
N GLN A 167 19.84 -17.09 79.65
CA GLN A 167 20.79 -17.14 80.79
C GLN A 167 21.84 -18.27 80.78
N PRO A 168 23.01 -18.11 81.44
CA PRO A 168 23.93 -16.94 81.55
C PRO A 168 25.44 -17.40 81.37
N PRO A 169 26.50 -16.63 81.72
CA PRO A 169 27.88 -16.84 81.22
C PRO A 169 28.73 -17.77 82.10
N GLU A 170 29.76 -18.39 81.52
CA GLU A 170 30.83 -19.05 82.26
C GLU A 170 32.20 -18.50 81.81
N ASP A 171 32.79 -17.68 82.67
CA ASP A 171 34.25 -17.63 82.84
C ASP A 171 34.66 -18.92 83.56
N ASP A 172 35.61 -19.68 83.03
CA ASP A 172 36.67 -20.22 83.89
C ASP A 172 37.91 -20.71 83.14
N GLN A 173 39.00 -20.51 83.85
CA GLN A 173 40.40 -20.62 83.45
C GLN A 173 40.82 -22.06 83.11
N ALA A 174 41.72 -22.19 82.13
CA ALA A 174 42.68 -23.29 82.11
C ALA A 174 44.05 -22.74 81.69
N ALA A 175 44.88 -22.52 82.70
CA ALA A 175 46.30 -22.25 82.59
C ALA A 175 47.05 -23.53 82.14
N GLU A 176 47.87 -23.43 81.10
CA GLU A 176 49.12 -24.17 80.87
C GLU A 176 49.91 -23.37 79.81
N ARG A 177 51.21 -23.13 79.83
CA ARG A 177 52.32 -23.42 80.73
C ARG A 177 53.50 -22.54 80.26
N SER A 178 54.14 -21.84 81.21
CA SER A 178 55.60 -21.63 81.43
C SER A 178 56.57 -22.00 80.28
N PHE A 179 57.57 -21.19 79.87
CA PHE A 179 58.55 -20.40 80.61
C PHE A 179 59.03 -19.18 79.81
#